data_AF-A0A356TSY9-F1
#
_entry.id   AF-A0A356TSY9-F1
#
_cell.length_a   1.000
_cell.length_b   1.000
_cell.length_c   1.000
_cell.angle_alpha   90.00
_cell.angle_beta   90.00
_cell.angle_gamma   90.00
#
_symmetry.space_group_name_H-M   'P 1'
#
loop_
_entity.id
_entity.type
_entity.pdbx_description
1 polymer ?
#
loop_
_entity_poly.entity_id
_entity_poly.type
_entity_poly.pdbx_seq_one_letter_code
_entity_poly.pdbx_strand_id
1 'polypeptide(L)'
;MPRADLPVLDDVCRAFAEAGGRGTFDALRFAFGVHFNPELLDPRADVIRAHIQAFALLYRELVERLQVDPSRRVTPFIDPFPLDYLQRLMSEGYAPDLATLIDDYLRFNPTRNRALDMLPLFAHLDEARVRAVVPDPAVKARPTFHYRLCNSRVGDEGWSLLDEWRTWRLIETLASDAERLESARRRWRERTEPDLLDGLKAAVGWT
;
A
#
# COMPACT_ATOMS: atom_id res chain seq x y z
N MET A 1 -1.36 17.96 -4.13
CA MET A 1 -2.61 18.68 -4.44
C MET A 1 -3.39 18.90 -3.14
N PRO A 2 -3.91 20.10 -2.87
CA PRO A 2 -4.78 20.37 -1.72
C PRO A 2 -6.05 19.49 -1.70
N ARG A 3 -6.51 19.09 -0.50
CA ARG A 3 -7.76 18.33 -0.32
C ARG A 3 -8.97 19.00 -0.95
N ALA A 4 -9.00 20.34 -0.95
CA ALA A 4 -10.09 21.15 -1.49
C ALA A 4 -10.33 20.90 -2.99
N ASP A 5 -9.32 20.39 -3.71
CA ASP A 5 -9.39 20.18 -5.15
C ASP A 5 -9.80 18.74 -5.52
N LEU A 6 -9.95 17.83 -4.55
CA LEU A 6 -10.40 16.46 -4.79
C LEU A 6 -11.81 16.37 -5.40
N PRO A 7 -12.81 17.18 -4.98
CA PRO A 7 -14.12 17.20 -5.63
C PRO A 7 -14.06 17.60 -7.11
N VAL A 8 -13.12 18.47 -7.49
CA VAL A 8 -12.91 18.87 -8.89
C VAL A 8 -12.40 17.69 -9.71
N LEU A 9 -11.54 16.84 -9.14
CA LEU A 9 -11.12 15.60 -9.81
C LEU A 9 -12.26 14.60 -9.94
N ASP A 10 -13.15 14.50 -8.95
CA ASP A 10 -14.35 13.66 -9.05
C ASP A 10 -15.27 14.13 -10.20
N ASP A 11 -15.42 15.44 -10.38
CA ASP A 11 -16.17 16.01 -11.50
C ASP A 11 -15.50 15.72 -12.85
N VAL A 12 -14.17 15.77 -12.93
CA VAL A 12 -13.42 15.36 -14.13
C VAL A 12 -13.58 13.87 -14.41
N CYS A 13 -13.52 13.01 -13.39
CA CYS A 13 -13.76 11.58 -13.54
C CYS A 13 -15.18 11.28 -14.02
N ARG A 14 -16.18 12.01 -13.53
CA ARG A 14 -17.58 11.88 -13.97
C ARG A 14 -17.75 12.31 -15.43
N ALA A 15 -17.20 13.46 -15.81
CA ALA A 15 -17.23 13.93 -17.20
C ALA A 15 -16.49 12.96 -18.15
N PHE A 16 -15.39 12.36 -17.71
CA PHE A 16 -14.70 11.32 -18.47
C PHE A 16 -15.56 10.06 -18.63
N ALA A 17 -16.27 9.62 -17.58
CA ALA A 17 -17.20 8.49 -17.67
C ALA A 17 -18.39 8.78 -18.60
N GLU A 18 -18.99 9.97 -18.51
CA GLU A 18 -20.07 10.43 -19.40
C GLU A 18 -19.63 10.49 -20.88
N ALA A 19 -18.34 10.76 -21.13
CA ALA A 19 -17.73 10.72 -22.45
C ALA A 19 -17.38 9.29 -22.94
N GLY A 20 -17.78 8.24 -22.20
CA GLY A 20 -17.52 6.83 -22.52
C GLY A 20 -16.21 6.28 -21.96
N GLY A 21 -15.56 7.02 -21.05
CA GLY A 21 -14.43 6.56 -20.26
C GLY A 21 -14.82 5.38 -19.36
N ARG A 22 -13.99 4.35 -19.36
CA ARG A 22 -14.29 3.06 -18.73
C ARG A 22 -13.42 2.79 -17.51
N GLY A 23 -14.01 2.23 -16.46
CA GLY A 23 -13.35 1.90 -15.20
C GLY A 23 -12.70 0.52 -15.20
N THR A 24 -12.08 0.14 -14.08
CA THR A 24 -11.44 -1.18 -13.90
C THR A 24 -12.40 -2.35 -14.16
N PHE A 25 -13.71 -2.16 -13.98
CA PHE A 25 -14.73 -3.21 -14.12
C PHE A 25 -15.26 -3.43 -15.54
N ASP A 26 -14.90 -2.58 -16.51
CA ASP A 26 -15.49 -2.61 -17.85
C ASP A 26 -14.84 -3.59 -18.83
N ALA A 27 -13.70 -4.20 -18.48
CA ALA A 27 -13.20 -5.43 -19.11
C ALA A 27 -12.14 -6.11 -18.24
N LEU A 28 -12.13 -7.44 -18.27
CA LEU A 28 -11.14 -8.34 -17.64
C LEU A 28 -9.66 -8.02 -17.99
N ARG A 29 -9.43 -7.15 -18.99
CA ARG A 29 -8.11 -6.72 -19.50
C ARG A 29 -7.69 -5.30 -19.08
N PHE A 30 -8.52 -4.56 -18.34
CA PHE A 30 -8.23 -3.18 -17.96
C PHE A 30 -7.71 -3.08 -16.52
N ALA A 31 -6.39 -3.14 -16.35
CA ALA A 31 -5.73 -2.90 -15.06
C ALA A 31 -5.58 -1.40 -14.76
N PHE A 32 -6.65 -0.61 -14.90
CA PHE A 32 -6.64 0.77 -14.42
C PHE A 32 -6.64 0.75 -12.88
N GLY A 33 -5.60 1.28 -12.27
CA GLY A 33 -5.52 1.55 -10.84
C GLY A 33 -5.29 3.04 -10.65
N VAL A 34 -6.01 3.66 -9.71
CA VAL A 34 -5.61 4.98 -9.21
C VAL A 34 -4.34 4.75 -8.41
N HIS A 35 -3.25 5.44 -8.78
CA HIS A 35 -2.05 5.46 -7.95
C HIS A 35 -2.10 6.71 -7.09
N PHE A 36 -2.60 6.58 -5.87
CA PHE A 36 -2.36 7.60 -4.87
C PHE A 36 -0.89 7.47 -4.46
N ASN A 37 -0.07 8.45 -4.84
CA ASN A 37 1.35 8.52 -4.50
C ASN A 37 1.56 9.65 -3.48
N PRO A 38 1.23 9.42 -2.19
CA PRO A 38 1.51 10.38 -1.14
C PRO A 38 3.01 10.59 -1.01
N GLU A 39 3.41 11.86 -1.17
CA GLU A 39 4.79 12.28 -1.05
C GLU A 39 5.30 12.08 0.38
N LEU A 40 6.51 11.54 0.50
CA LEU A 40 7.18 11.42 1.79
C LEU A 40 7.80 12.77 2.16
N LEU A 41 7.26 13.40 3.21
CA LEU A 41 7.74 14.69 3.70
C LEU A 41 8.93 14.58 4.65
N ASP A 42 9.05 13.47 5.39
CA ASP A 42 10.11 13.22 6.35
C ASP A 42 10.80 11.87 6.04
N PRO A 43 12.04 11.89 5.50
CA PRO A 43 12.75 10.68 5.06
C PRO A 43 13.39 9.87 6.19
N ARG A 44 13.07 10.15 7.46
CA ARG A 44 13.62 9.37 8.58
C ARG A 44 13.09 7.94 8.62
N ALA A 45 13.97 7.01 9.01
CA ALA A 45 13.67 5.59 9.05
C ALA A 45 12.49 5.23 9.97
N ASP A 46 12.34 5.93 11.11
CA ASP A 46 11.24 5.72 12.05
C ASP A 46 9.88 6.10 11.45
N VAL A 47 9.83 7.17 10.66
CA VAL A 47 8.62 7.61 9.94
C VAL A 47 8.24 6.60 8.88
N ILE A 48 9.18 6.21 8.01
CA ILE A 48 8.92 5.24 6.93
C ILE A 48 8.48 3.90 7.54
N ARG A 49 9.19 3.41 8.56
CA ARG A 49 8.85 2.19 9.28
C ARG A 49 7.43 2.25 9.84
N ALA A 50 7.05 3.36 10.48
CA ALA A 50 5.72 3.52 11.06
C ALA A 50 4.60 3.44 10.01
N HIS A 51 4.83 3.99 8.81
CA HIS A 51 3.87 3.89 7.69
C HIS A 51 3.76 2.46 7.16
N ILE A 52 4.87 1.75 6.98
CA ILE A 52 4.86 0.35 6.54
C ILE A 52 4.13 -0.51 7.58
N GLN A 53 4.40 -0.30 8.88
CA GLN A 53 3.73 -0.99 9.98
C GLN A 53 2.23 -0.69 10.03
N ALA A 54 1.84 0.57 9.91
CA ALA A 54 0.44 0.98 9.90
C ALA A 54 -0.33 0.36 8.73
N PHE A 55 0.26 0.41 7.52
CA PHE A 55 -0.31 -0.25 6.34
C PHE A 55 -0.49 -1.76 6.58
N ALA A 56 0.54 -2.44 7.08
CA ALA A 56 0.50 -3.88 7.32
C ALA A 56 -0.58 -4.27 8.34
N LEU A 57 -0.75 -3.48 9.41
CA LEU A 57 -1.77 -3.70 10.44
C LEU A 57 -3.20 -3.46 9.92
N LEU A 58 -3.36 -2.48 9.03
CA LEU A 58 -4.66 -2.10 8.47
C LEU A 58 -5.00 -2.87 7.20
N TYR A 59 -4.08 -3.66 6.64
CA TYR A 59 -4.21 -4.26 5.30
C TYR A 59 -5.57 -4.94 5.07
N ARG A 60 -5.99 -5.80 6.01
CA ARG A 60 -7.29 -6.49 5.91
C ARG A 60 -8.47 -5.51 5.88
N GLU A 61 -8.49 -4.54 6.77
CA GLU A 61 -9.53 -3.52 6.82
C GLU A 61 -9.55 -2.66 5.55
N LEU A 62 -8.38 -2.33 5.00
CA LEU A 62 -8.24 -1.57 3.76
C LEU A 62 -8.83 -2.35 2.57
N VAL A 63 -8.51 -3.65 2.46
CA VAL A 63 -9.07 -4.51 1.42
C VAL A 63 -10.60 -4.59 1.52
N GLU A 64 -11.13 -4.82 2.74
CA GLU A 64 -12.57 -4.92 3.00
C GLU A 64 -13.29 -3.61 2.63
N ARG A 65 -12.76 -2.46 3.08
CA ARG A 65 -13.31 -1.12 2.78
C ARG A 65 -13.29 -0.78 1.29
N LEU A 66 -12.19 -1.11 0.61
CA LEU A 66 -12.05 -0.82 -0.82
C LEU A 66 -12.84 -1.80 -1.70
N GLN A 67 -13.43 -2.85 -1.12
CA GLN A 67 -14.14 -3.90 -1.86
C GLN A 67 -13.32 -4.40 -3.06
N VAL A 68 -12.00 -4.57 -2.90
CA VAL A 68 -11.07 -4.85 -4.01
C VAL A 68 -11.59 -6.00 -4.88
N ASP A 69 -11.76 -5.73 -6.18
CA ASP A 69 -12.35 -6.67 -7.14
C ASP A 69 -11.67 -8.06 -7.03
N PRO A 70 -12.44 -9.14 -6.80
CA PRO A 70 -11.94 -10.50 -6.88
C PRO A 70 -11.11 -10.82 -8.13
N SER A 71 -11.43 -10.22 -9.28
CA SER A 71 -10.71 -10.44 -10.54
C SER A 71 -9.26 -9.90 -10.53
N ARG A 72 -9.00 -8.83 -9.76
CA ARG A 72 -7.65 -8.26 -9.57
C ARG A 72 -6.79 -9.11 -8.64
N ARG A 73 -7.39 -10.03 -7.89
CA ARG A 73 -6.71 -10.99 -6.98
C ARG A 73 -5.97 -12.10 -7.74
N VAL A 74 -6.23 -12.23 -9.05
CA VAL A 74 -5.52 -13.13 -9.97
C VAL A 74 -4.37 -12.41 -10.70
N THR A 75 -4.27 -11.08 -10.57
CA THR A 75 -3.19 -10.29 -11.20
C THR A 75 -2.09 -9.95 -10.20
N PRO A 76 -0.80 -10.07 -10.57
CA PRO A 76 0.34 -10.04 -9.64
C PRO A 76 0.71 -8.61 -9.18
N PHE A 77 -0.23 -7.80 -8.71
CA PHE A 77 0.03 -6.37 -8.43
C PHE A 77 -0.31 -5.91 -7.02
N ILE A 78 -1.03 -6.73 -6.23
CA ILE A 78 -1.58 -6.35 -4.93
C ILE A 78 -1.23 -7.36 -3.83
N ASP A 79 -0.17 -8.14 -3.98
CA ASP A 79 0.19 -9.14 -2.96
C ASP A 79 0.44 -8.44 -1.62
N PRO A 80 -0.06 -9.02 -0.51
CA PRO A 80 0.32 -8.57 0.82
C PRO A 80 1.82 -8.79 1.04
N PHE A 81 2.32 -8.20 2.12
CA PHE A 81 3.64 -8.55 2.58
C PHE A 81 3.71 -10.02 3.03
N PRO A 82 4.82 -10.73 2.72
CA PRO A 82 5.09 -12.05 3.25
C PRO A 82 5.03 -12.10 4.78
N LEU A 83 4.57 -13.22 5.33
CA LEU A 83 4.41 -13.38 6.77
C LEU A 83 5.74 -13.24 7.54
N ASP A 84 6.84 -13.75 7.00
CA ASP A 84 8.18 -13.62 7.58
C ASP A 84 8.64 -12.16 7.65
N TYR A 85 8.33 -11.35 6.62
CA TYR A 85 8.54 -9.90 6.67
C TYR A 85 7.68 -9.25 7.75
N LEU A 86 6.40 -9.63 7.86
CA LEU A 86 5.50 -9.09 8.87
C LEU A 86 6.00 -9.43 10.28
N GLN A 87 6.46 -10.65 10.53
CA GLN A 87 7.06 -11.06 11.80
C GLN A 87 8.29 -10.22 12.14
N ARG A 88 9.18 -9.97 11.16
CA ARG A 88 10.34 -9.07 11.34
C ARG A 88 9.90 -7.63 11.64
N LEU A 89 9.01 -7.08 10.83
CA LEU A 89 8.52 -5.71 10.92
C LEU A 89 7.78 -5.44 12.25
N MET A 90 7.08 -6.44 12.77
CA MET A 90 6.31 -6.36 14.00
C MET A 90 7.09 -6.79 15.24
N SER A 91 8.35 -7.24 15.12
CA SER A 91 9.13 -7.72 16.27
C SER A 91 9.31 -6.64 17.34
N GLU A 92 9.35 -7.07 18.60
CA GLU A 92 9.65 -6.18 19.71
C GLU A 92 11.02 -5.51 19.47
N GLY A 93 11.12 -4.21 19.78
CA GLY A 93 12.37 -3.45 19.61
C GLY A 93 12.81 -3.20 18.16
N TYR A 94 12.00 -3.53 17.14
CA TYR A 94 12.36 -3.26 15.73
C TYR A 94 12.48 -1.76 15.44
N ALA A 95 13.71 -1.24 15.50
CA ALA A 95 14.07 0.16 15.26
C ALA A 95 15.32 0.25 14.37
N PRO A 96 15.23 -0.23 13.11
CA PRO A 96 16.35 -0.17 12.18
C PRO A 96 16.72 1.27 11.84
N ASP A 97 17.99 1.49 11.49
CA ASP A 97 18.36 2.66 10.71
C ASP A 97 17.84 2.53 9.26
N LEU A 98 18.04 3.57 8.45
CA LEU A 98 17.51 3.59 7.08
C LEU A 98 18.10 2.46 6.22
N ALA A 99 19.40 2.20 6.34
CA ALA A 99 20.08 1.15 5.59
C ALA A 99 19.51 -0.24 5.91
N THR A 100 19.37 -0.56 7.20
CA THR A 100 18.81 -1.83 7.67
C THR A 100 17.33 -1.96 7.28
N LEU A 101 16.56 -0.87 7.33
CA LEU A 101 15.16 -0.89 6.91
C LEU A 101 15.02 -1.24 5.42
N ILE A 102 15.89 -0.65 4.57
CA ILE A 102 15.92 -0.95 3.14
C ILE A 102 16.36 -2.39 2.90
N ASP A 103 17.43 -2.85 3.56
CA ASP A 103 17.94 -4.21 3.41
C ASP A 103 16.91 -5.26 3.85
N ASP A 104 16.25 -5.06 4.98
CA ASP A 104 15.18 -5.93 5.45
C ASP A 104 14.03 -5.92 4.44
N TYR A 105 13.59 -4.76 3.94
CA TYR A 105 12.55 -4.75 2.90
C TYR A 105 12.98 -5.49 1.63
N LEU A 106 14.17 -5.24 1.10
CA LEU A 106 14.69 -5.87 -0.12
C LEU A 106 14.83 -7.38 0.03
N ARG A 107 15.24 -7.86 1.22
CA ARG A 107 15.37 -9.29 1.51
C ARG A 107 14.04 -10.03 1.35
N PHE A 108 12.94 -9.45 1.82
CA PHE A 108 11.63 -10.12 1.81
C PHE A 108 10.71 -9.67 0.65
N ASN A 109 10.96 -8.49 0.08
CA ASN A 109 10.15 -7.89 -0.97
C ASN A 109 11.00 -7.40 -2.16
N PRO A 110 11.82 -8.25 -2.81
CA PRO A 110 12.62 -7.88 -3.98
C PRO A 110 11.74 -7.80 -5.25
N THR A 111 10.56 -7.21 -5.16
CA THR A 111 9.56 -7.16 -6.24
C THR A 111 8.71 -5.92 -6.13
N ARG A 112 8.29 -5.39 -7.29
CA ARG A 112 7.31 -4.30 -7.36
C ARG A 112 5.89 -4.78 -7.05
N ASN A 113 5.66 -6.10 -7.03
CA ASN A 113 4.35 -6.73 -6.92
C ASN A 113 3.91 -6.80 -5.45
N ARG A 114 3.65 -5.63 -4.86
CA ARG A 114 3.12 -5.48 -3.50
C ARG A 114 2.03 -4.42 -3.47
N ALA A 115 1.02 -4.62 -2.64
CA ALA A 115 -0.04 -3.62 -2.42
C ALA A 115 0.51 -2.28 -1.89
N LEU A 116 1.61 -2.32 -1.15
CA LEU A 116 2.46 -1.16 -0.86
C LEU A 116 3.88 -1.48 -1.35
N ASP A 117 4.27 -0.88 -2.47
CA ASP A 117 5.58 -1.05 -3.08
C ASP A 117 6.54 0.04 -2.59
N MET A 118 7.58 -0.33 -1.87
CA MET A 118 8.56 0.63 -1.35
C MET A 118 9.78 0.80 -2.24
N LEU A 119 9.91 0.04 -3.34
CA LEU A 119 11.08 0.12 -4.22
C LEU A 119 11.28 1.52 -4.84
N PRO A 120 10.23 2.26 -5.28
CA PRO A 120 10.39 3.62 -5.78
C PRO A 120 10.97 4.58 -4.73
N LEU A 121 10.50 4.49 -3.47
CA LEU A 121 11.00 5.33 -2.39
C LEU A 121 12.43 4.94 -2.00
N PHE A 122 12.69 3.65 -1.81
CA PHE A 122 14.01 3.19 -1.43
C PHE A 122 15.05 3.44 -2.52
N ALA A 123 14.67 3.37 -3.81
CA ALA A 123 15.56 3.76 -4.89
C ALA A 123 15.82 5.28 -4.93
N HIS A 124 14.88 6.10 -4.43
CA HIS A 124 15.12 7.55 -4.27
C HIS A 124 16.09 7.86 -3.13
N LEU A 125 16.05 7.07 -2.05
CA LEU A 125 16.91 7.25 -0.88
C LEU A 125 18.30 6.63 -1.03
N ASP A 126 18.40 5.44 -1.66
CA ASP A 126 19.65 4.71 -1.91
C ASP A 126 19.49 3.82 -3.16
N GLU A 127 19.67 4.44 -4.34
CA GLU A 127 19.52 3.73 -5.61
C GLU A 127 20.50 2.55 -5.73
N ALA A 128 21.76 2.73 -5.36
CA ALA A 128 22.79 1.70 -5.51
C ALA A 128 22.42 0.42 -4.75
N ARG A 129 21.94 0.55 -3.50
CA ARG A 129 21.47 -0.57 -2.68
C ARG A 129 20.29 -1.30 -3.30
N VAL A 130 19.29 -0.56 -3.79
CA VAL A 130 18.13 -1.17 -4.45
C VAL A 130 18.54 -1.87 -5.74
N ARG A 131 19.36 -1.24 -6.59
CA ARG A 131 19.79 -1.79 -7.88
C ARG A 131 20.65 -3.05 -7.73
N ALA A 132 21.39 -3.18 -6.63
CA ALA A 132 22.17 -4.38 -6.34
C ALA A 132 21.29 -5.63 -6.14
N VAL A 133 20.06 -5.46 -5.63
CA VAL A 133 19.11 -6.56 -5.37
C VAL A 133 18.05 -6.67 -6.46
N VAL A 134 17.55 -5.53 -6.96
CA VAL A 134 16.46 -5.42 -7.93
C VAL A 134 16.94 -4.64 -9.16
N PRO A 135 17.54 -5.30 -10.16
CA PRO A 135 18.03 -4.66 -11.39
C PRO A 135 16.91 -4.36 -12.40
N ASP A 136 15.66 -4.20 -11.95
CA ASP A 136 14.49 -3.94 -12.81
C ASP A 136 14.46 -2.45 -13.24
N PRO A 137 14.64 -2.12 -14.53
CA PRO A 137 14.60 -0.74 -15.01
C PRO A 137 13.23 -0.07 -14.86
N ALA A 138 12.17 -0.85 -14.58
CA ALA A 138 10.82 -0.35 -14.32
C ALA A 138 10.65 0.18 -12.88
N VAL A 139 11.62 -0.04 -11.98
CA VAL A 139 11.71 0.71 -10.71
C VAL A 139 12.15 2.14 -11.05
N LYS A 140 11.25 3.10 -10.89
CA LYS A 140 11.52 4.54 -11.08
C LYS A 140 11.57 5.21 -9.71
N ALA A 141 12.73 5.75 -9.36
CA ALA A 141 12.95 6.44 -8.09
C ALA A 141 12.04 7.67 -7.96
N ARG A 142 11.34 7.79 -6.83
CA ARG A 142 10.51 8.96 -6.49
C ARG A 142 10.18 8.98 -4.99
N PRO A 143 10.05 10.15 -4.35
CA PRO A 143 9.81 10.29 -2.92
C PRO A 143 8.34 10.01 -2.54
N THR A 144 7.85 8.79 -2.76
CA THR A 144 6.44 8.46 -2.49
C THR A 144 6.26 7.05 -1.94
N PHE A 145 5.27 6.89 -1.07
CA PHE A 145 4.69 5.57 -0.82
C PHE A 145 3.94 5.12 -2.09
N HIS A 146 4.39 4.05 -2.76
CA HIS A 146 3.71 3.55 -3.96
C HIS A 146 2.56 2.63 -3.51
N TYR A 147 1.43 3.24 -3.18
CA TYR A 147 0.23 2.57 -2.71
C TYR A 147 -0.61 2.11 -3.91
N ARG A 148 -0.75 0.78 -4.06
CA ARG A 148 -1.33 0.12 -5.24
C ARG A 148 -2.68 -0.54 -4.96
N LEU A 149 -3.19 -0.42 -3.74
CA LEU A 149 -4.45 -1.04 -3.34
C LEU A 149 -5.69 -0.29 -3.86
N CYS A 150 -5.54 0.99 -4.21
CA CYS A 150 -6.63 1.82 -4.71
C CYS A 150 -7.31 1.22 -5.95
N ASN A 151 -8.63 1.40 -6.05
CA ASN A 151 -9.39 1.06 -7.24
C ASN A 151 -9.52 2.27 -8.17
N SER A 152 -9.73 2.01 -9.47
CA SER A 152 -10.12 3.04 -10.44
C SER A 152 -11.53 2.72 -10.93
N ARG A 153 -12.55 2.90 -10.08
CA ARG A 153 -13.95 2.60 -10.45
C ARG A 153 -14.63 3.76 -11.15
N VAL A 154 -13.91 4.35 -12.09
CA VAL A 154 -14.44 5.44 -12.92
C VAL A 154 -15.69 4.92 -13.64
N GLY A 155 -16.84 5.55 -13.40
CA GLY A 155 -18.14 5.13 -13.94
C GLY A 155 -19.12 4.53 -12.92
N ASP A 156 -18.67 4.13 -11.72
CA ASP A 156 -19.58 3.69 -10.65
C ASP A 156 -20.20 4.90 -9.94
N GLU A 157 -21.54 5.00 -9.91
CA GLU A 157 -22.29 6.14 -9.33
C GLU A 157 -21.98 6.43 -7.84
N GLY A 158 -21.30 5.52 -7.14
CA GLY A 158 -20.92 5.66 -5.72
C GLY A 158 -19.42 5.74 -5.46
N TRP A 159 -18.56 5.77 -6.48
CA TRP A 159 -17.10 5.81 -6.28
C TRP A 159 -16.56 7.24 -6.33
N SER A 160 -15.65 7.56 -5.41
CA SER A 160 -14.98 8.87 -5.34
C SER A 160 -13.50 8.67 -5.01
N LEU A 161 -12.65 9.52 -5.60
CA LEU A 161 -11.23 9.61 -5.23
C LEU A 161 -11.05 10.01 -3.77
N LEU A 162 -12.05 10.65 -3.17
CA LEU A 162 -12.06 10.98 -1.74
C LEU A 162 -12.05 9.72 -0.86
N ASP A 163 -12.72 8.65 -1.27
CA ASP A 163 -12.74 7.40 -0.51
C ASP A 163 -11.39 6.68 -0.58
N GLU A 164 -10.76 6.67 -1.74
CA GLU A 164 -9.39 6.19 -1.92
C GLU A 164 -8.41 6.99 -1.02
N TRP A 165 -8.52 8.32 -1.01
CA TRP A 165 -7.73 9.18 -0.11
C TRP A 165 -8.01 8.91 1.37
N ARG A 166 -9.28 8.73 1.75
CA ARG A 166 -9.68 8.40 3.14
C ARG A 166 -9.03 7.11 3.62
N THR A 167 -8.81 6.12 2.74
CA THR A 167 -8.10 4.90 3.14
C THR A 167 -6.64 5.15 3.46
N TRP A 168 -5.93 5.94 2.63
CA TRP A 168 -4.57 6.36 2.95
C TRP A 168 -4.48 7.14 4.26
N ARG A 169 -5.47 7.99 4.55
CA ARG A 169 -5.55 8.73 5.82
C ARG A 169 -5.62 7.85 7.06
N LEU A 170 -6.18 6.64 6.97
CA LEU A 170 -6.15 5.69 8.09
C LEU A 170 -4.72 5.27 8.41
N ILE A 171 -3.91 5.05 7.37
CA ILE A 171 -2.48 4.70 7.49
C ILE A 171 -1.72 5.84 8.13
N GLU A 172 -1.84 7.08 7.60
CA GLU A 172 -1.17 8.25 8.17
C GLU A 172 -1.55 8.48 9.64
N THR A 173 -2.84 8.34 9.96
CA THR A 173 -3.36 8.54 11.32
C THR A 173 -2.75 7.53 12.29
N LEU A 174 -2.68 6.26 11.91
CA LEU A 174 -2.07 5.24 12.76
C LEU A 174 -0.54 5.38 12.83
N ALA A 175 0.12 5.70 11.72
CA ALA A 175 1.57 5.90 11.66
C ALA A 175 2.04 7.09 12.51
N SER A 176 1.20 8.10 12.68
CA SER A 176 1.52 9.31 13.46
C SER A 176 1.22 9.17 14.95
N ASP A 177 0.58 8.08 15.38
CA ASP A 177 0.22 7.82 16.78
C ASP A 177 1.03 6.64 17.32
N ALA A 178 2.17 6.95 17.94
CA ALA A 178 3.12 5.95 18.41
C ALA A 178 2.52 4.97 19.43
N GLU A 179 1.65 5.44 20.33
CA GLU A 179 1.02 4.61 21.35
C GLU A 179 0.01 3.65 20.73
N ARG A 180 -0.86 4.15 19.83
CA ARG A 180 -1.82 3.30 19.12
C ARG A 180 -1.13 2.31 18.20
N LEU A 181 -0.07 2.73 17.50
CA LEU A 181 0.72 1.86 16.65
C LEU A 181 1.33 0.72 17.46
N GLU A 182 2.03 1.02 18.55
CA GLU A 182 2.65 -0.03 19.38
C GLU A 182 1.59 -0.95 20.03
N SER A 183 0.47 -0.39 20.50
CA SER A 183 -0.67 -1.16 21.00
C SER A 183 -1.22 -2.14 19.94
N ALA A 184 -1.32 -1.71 18.68
CA ALA A 184 -1.73 -2.55 17.57
C ALA A 184 -0.68 -3.60 17.20
N ARG A 185 0.61 -3.25 17.20
CA ARG A 185 1.71 -4.21 16.99
C ARG A 185 1.75 -5.29 18.07
N ARG A 186 1.54 -4.93 19.34
CA ARG A 186 1.44 -5.88 20.44
C ARG A 186 0.30 -6.87 20.24
N ARG A 187 -0.91 -6.38 19.93
CA ARG A 187 -2.06 -7.25 19.60
C ARG A 187 -1.82 -8.13 18.39
N TRP A 188 -1.03 -7.67 17.42
CA TRP A 188 -0.65 -8.47 16.27
C TRP A 188 0.28 -9.63 16.68
N ARG A 189 1.27 -9.37 17.54
CA ARG A 189 2.23 -10.38 18.05
C ARG A 189 1.58 -11.44 18.94
N GLU A 190 0.45 -11.13 19.57
CA GLU A 190 -0.32 -12.07 20.41
C GLU A 190 -1.09 -13.12 19.59
N ARG A 191 -1.20 -12.95 18.26
CA ARG A 191 -1.90 -13.87 17.37
C ARG A 191 -1.05 -15.08 17.02
N THR A 192 -1.69 -16.23 16.80
CA THR A 192 -0.98 -17.41 16.32
C THR A 192 -0.66 -17.28 14.83
N GLU A 193 0.36 -18.01 14.37
CA GLU A 193 0.69 -18.05 12.94
C GLU A 193 -0.50 -18.49 12.06
N PRO A 194 -1.29 -19.51 12.42
CA PRO A 194 -2.54 -19.82 11.73
C PRO A 194 -3.51 -18.63 11.64
N ASP A 195 -3.74 -17.89 12.73
CA ASP A 195 -4.64 -16.72 12.73
C ASP A 195 -4.17 -15.62 11.75
N LEU A 196 -2.84 -15.44 11.66
CA LEU A 196 -2.22 -14.48 10.77
C LEU A 196 -2.36 -14.91 9.31
N LEU A 197 -2.09 -16.19 9.02
CA LEU A 197 -2.25 -16.76 7.69
C LEU A 197 -3.70 -16.73 7.22
N ASP A 198 -4.65 -17.07 8.09
CA ASP A 198 -6.08 -17.02 7.77
C ASP A 198 -6.54 -15.58 7.56
N GLY A 199 -6.03 -14.63 8.36
CA GLY A 199 -6.27 -13.21 8.15
C GLY A 199 -5.75 -12.70 6.79
N LEU A 200 -4.56 -13.15 6.38
CA LEU A 200 -3.98 -12.82 5.08
C LEU A 200 -4.77 -13.47 3.94
N LYS A 201 -5.07 -14.77 4.04
CA LYS A 201 -5.86 -15.53 3.07
C LYS A 201 -7.26 -14.96 2.88
N ALA A 202 -7.93 -14.60 3.97
CA ALA A 202 -9.23 -13.94 3.94
C ALA A 202 -9.15 -12.58 3.23
N ALA A 203 -8.07 -11.81 3.47
CA ALA A 203 -7.83 -10.55 2.79
C ALA A 203 -7.48 -10.72 1.30
N VAL A 204 -6.91 -11.85 0.87
CA VAL A 204 -6.63 -12.12 -0.55
C VAL A 204 -7.67 -13.00 -1.24
N GLY A 205 -8.71 -13.45 -0.53
CA GLY A 205 -9.76 -14.32 -1.06
C GLY A 205 -9.29 -15.73 -1.45
N TRP A 206 -8.23 -16.24 -0.84
CA TRP A 206 -7.78 -17.62 -1.03
C TRP A 206 -8.63 -18.53 -0.13
N THR A 207 -9.65 -19.17 -0.71
CA THR A 207 -10.36 -20.30 -0.09
C THR A 207 -9.53 -21.57 -0.17
#